data_AF-A0A8T8I5Y3-F1
#
_entry.id   AF-A0A8T8I5Y3-F1
#
_cell.length_a   1.000
_cell.length_b   1.000
_cell.length_c   1.000
_cell.angle_alpha   90.00
_cell.angle_beta   90.00
_cell.angle_gamma   90.00
#
_symmetry.space_group_name_H-M   'P 1'
#
loop_
_entity.id
_entity.type
_entity.pdbx_description
1 polymer ?
#
loop_
_entity_poly.entity_id
_entity_poly.type
_entity_poly.pdbx_seq_one_letter_code
_entity_poly.pdbx_strand_id
1 'polypeptide(L)'
;VEGKAIQLHPLVCEAFNADFDGDQMAVHLPLSAEAQAEARVLMLSSNNILSPASGKPLAMPRLDMVTGLYHLTRHKEGDIG
;
A
#
# COMPACT_ATOMS: atom_id res chain seq x y z
N VAL A 1 6.19 5.42 -17.06
CA VAL A 1 7.39 5.74 -16.24
C VAL A 1 8.62 5.54 -17.10
N GLU A 2 9.49 6.55 -17.18
CA GLU A 2 10.84 6.38 -17.74
C GLU A 2 11.73 5.73 -16.68
N GLY A 3 12.56 4.77 -17.09
CA GLY A 3 13.39 3.96 -16.19
C GLY A 3 13.10 2.46 -16.29
N LYS A 4 13.91 1.66 -15.59
CA LYS A 4 13.82 0.18 -15.58
C LYS A 4 13.29 -0.38 -14.25
N ALA A 5 12.77 0.47 -13.37
CA ALA A 5 12.26 0.10 -12.05
C ALA A 5 10.72 0.12 -12.03
N ILE A 6 10.13 -0.78 -11.26
CA ILE A 6 8.69 -0.84 -11.00
C ILE A 6 8.38 0.12 -9.85
N GLN A 7 7.34 0.95 -10.02
CA GLN A 7 6.82 1.77 -8.94
C GLN A 7 5.69 1.03 -8.24
N LEU A 8 5.78 0.92 -6.91
CA LEU A 8 4.78 0.29 -6.06
C LEU A 8 4.21 1.30 -5.07
N HIS A 9 2.91 1.22 -4.78
CA HIS A 9 2.27 2.10 -3.81
C HIS A 9 2.75 1.77 -2.37
N PRO A 10 3.15 2.75 -1.55
CA PRO A 10 3.76 2.48 -0.24
C PRO A 10 2.83 1.75 0.75
N LEU A 11 1.51 1.95 0.65
CA LEU A 11 0.54 1.25 1.53
C LEU A 11 0.41 -0.25 1.25
N VAL A 12 0.88 -0.75 0.11
CA VAL A 12 0.82 -2.20 -0.17
C VAL A 12 2.12 -2.92 0.20
N CYS A 13 3.20 -2.19 0.51
CA CYS A 13 4.51 -2.76 0.84
C CYS A 13 4.45 -3.71 2.04
N GLU A 14 3.63 -3.43 3.05
CA GLU A 14 3.47 -4.32 4.21
C GLU A 14 2.85 -5.67 3.82
N ALA A 15 1.86 -5.66 2.93
CA ALA A 15 1.22 -6.89 2.48
C ALA A 15 2.18 -7.77 1.66
N PHE A 16 3.10 -7.14 0.93
CA PHE A 16 4.17 -7.84 0.20
C PHE A 16 5.40 -8.14 1.05
N ASN A 17 5.48 -7.60 2.27
CA ASN A 17 6.67 -7.60 3.11
C ASN A 17 7.93 -7.17 2.31
N ALA A 18 7.78 -6.10 1.53
CA ALA A 18 8.81 -5.59 0.64
C ALA A 18 9.28 -4.21 1.09
N ASP A 19 10.56 -3.92 0.87
CA ASP A 19 11.12 -2.58 1.01
C ASP A 19 11.77 -2.11 -0.32
N PHE A 20 12.60 -1.07 -0.26
CA PHE A 20 13.21 -0.45 -1.44
C PHE A 20 14.74 -0.49 -1.40
N ASP A 21 15.34 -1.50 -0.75
CA ASP A 21 16.78 -1.66 -0.65
C ASP A 21 17.42 -2.48 -1.78
N GLY A 22 16.61 -3.10 -2.64
CA GLY A 22 17.06 -3.99 -3.72
C GLY A 22 16.09 -5.12 -4.08
N ASP A 23 14.98 -5.25 -3.35
CA ASP A 23 13.92 -6.23 -3.61
C ASP A 23 13.43 -6.23 -5.08
N GLN A 24 13.17 -7.44 -5.60
CA GLN A 24 12.70 -7.66 -6.96
C GLN A 24 11.26 -8.19 -6.96
N MET A 25 10.46 -7.75 -7.94
CA MET A 25 9.08 -8.19 -8.11
C MET A 25 8.84 -8.78 -9.50
N ALA A 26 8.16 -9.92 -9.55
CA ALA A 26 7.69 -10.51 -10.80
C ALA A 26 6.35 -9.88 -11.24
N VAL A 27 6.20 -9.65 -12.55
CA VAL A 27 4.97 -9.11 -13.14
C VAL A 27 4.39 -10.12 -14.12
N HIS A 28 3.12 -10.48 -13.92
CA HIS A 28 2.38 -11.43 -14.76
C HIS A 28 1.21 -10.71 -15.42
N LEU A 29 0.86 -11.11 -16.65
CA LEU A 29 -0.24 -10.54 -17.43
C LEU A 29 -1.34 -11.59 -17.68
N PRO A 30 -2.55 -11.43 -17.13
CA PRO A 30 -3.68 -12.32 -17.43
C PRO A 30 -4.19 -12.08 -18.87
N LEU A 31 -4.41 -13.16 -19.62
CA LEU A 31 -4.80 -13.07 -21.04
C LEU A 31 -6.31 -13.27 -21.27
N SER A 32 -6.94 -14.24 -20.60
CA SER A 32 -8.36 -14.54 -20.81
C SER A 32 -9.28 -13.51 -20.14
N ALA A 33 -10.49 -13.34 -20.66
CA ALA A 33 -11.48 -12.41 -20.12
C ALA A 33 -11.85 -12.78 -18.67
N GLU A 34 -11.95 -14.08 -18.38
CA GLU A 34 -12.22 -14.62 -17.06
C GLU A 34 -11.09 -14.28 -16.08
N ALA A 35 -9.83 -14.48 -16.47
CA ALA A 35 -8.67 -14.17 -15.62
C ALA A 35 -8.53 -12.65 -15.39
N GLN A 36 -8.81 -11.82 -16.40
CA GLN A 36 -8.83 -10.37 -16.24
C GLN A 36 -9.95 -9.91 -15.29
N ALA A 37 -11.13 -10.54 -15.37
CA ALA A 37 -12.23 -10.26 -14.48
C ALA A 37 -11.90 -10.67 -13.04
N GLU A 38 -11.34 -11.86 -12.85
CA GLU A 38 -10.90 -12.35 -11.54
C GLU A 38 -9.84 -11.43 -10.92
N ALA A 39 -8.80 -11.06 -11.68
CA ALA A 39 -7.76 -10.17 -11.21
C ALA A 39 -8.33 -8.80 -10.78
N ARG A 40 -9.30 -8.27 -11.54
CA ARG A 40 -9.92 -6.97 -11.25
C ARG A 40 -10.91 -7.02 -10.09
N VAL A 41 -11.67 -8.10 -9.92
CA VAL A 41 -12.74 -8.20 -8.92
C VAL A 41 -12.22 -8.75 -7.60
N LEU A 42 -11.31 -9.72 -7.61
CA LEU A 42 -10.83 -10.39 -6.40
C LEU A 42 -9.44 -9.91 -5.98
N MET A 43 -8.51 -9.78 -6.93
CA MET A 43 -7.09 -9.55 -6.61
C MET A 43 -6.72 -8.06 -6.52
N LEU A 44 -7.60 -7.15 -6.94
CA LEU A 44 -7.32 -5.72 -6.92
C LEU A 44 -7.00 -5.24 -5.50
N SER A 45 -5.92 -4.45 -5.35
CA SER A 45 -5.41 -4.04 -4.04
C SER A 45 -6.42 -3.27 -3.19
N SER A 46 -7.31 -2.50 -3.81
CA SER A 46 -8.39 -1.77 -3.13
C SER A 46 -9.39 -2.68 -2.42
N ASN A 47 -9.47 -3.96 -2.81
CA ASN A 47 -10.38 -4.93 -2.20
C ASN A 47 -9.70 -5.66 -1.03
N ASN A 48 -8.38 -5.64 -0.96
CA ASN A 48 -7.56 -6.39 0.00
C ASN A 48 -7.02 -5.48 1.12
N ILE A 49 -7.91 -4.72 1.76
CA ILE A 49 -7.54 -3.74 2.81
C ILE A 49 -7.26 -4.43 4.15
N LEU A 50 -7.99 -5.52 4.46
CA LEU A 50 -7.93 -6.21 5.74
C LEU A 50 -7.14 -7.51 5.62
N SER A 51 -6.41 -7.85 6.68
CA SER A 51 -5.75 -9.15 6.84
C SER A 51 -6.81 -10.24 7.00
N PRO A 52 -6.81 -11.30 6.17
CA PRO A 52 -7.77 -12.40 6.30
C PRO A 52 -7.60 -13.19 7.60
N ALA A 53 -6.40 -13.17 8.20
CA ALA A 53 -6.11 -13.91 9.42
C ALA A 53 -6.58 -13.20 10.70
N SER A 54 -6.59 -11.85 10.71
CA SER A 54 -6.81 -11.07 11.94
C SER A 54 -7.88 -10.00 11.82
N GLY A 55 -8.37 -9.70 10.61
CA GLY A 55 -9.29 -8.60 10.34
C GLY A 55 -8.68 -7.21 10.50
N LYS A 56 -7.40 -7.09 10.85
CA LYS A 56 -6.70 -5.80 11.00
C LYS A 56 -6.37 -5.21 9.63
N PRO A 57 -6.42 -3.88 9.46
CA PRO A 57 -6.07 -3.23 8.20
C PRO A 57 -4.57 -3.36 7.90
N LEU A 58 -4.26 -3.75 6.67
CA LEU A 58 -2.90 -3.85 6.13
C LEU A 58 -2.47 -2.54 5.44
N ALA A 59 -3.39 -1.90 4.71
CA ALA A 59 -3.13 -0.67 3.98
C ALA A 59 -3.22 0.59 4.88
N MET A 60 -2.48 0.60 6.00
CA MET A 60 -2.42 1.74 6.92
C MET A 60 -1.18 2.60 6.68
N PRO A 61 -1.26 3.92 6.95
CA PRO A 61 -0.10 4.80 6.95
C PRO A 61 1.03 4.27 7.84
N ARG A 62 2.28 4.42 7.38
CA ARG A 62 3.48 3.98 8.11
C ARG A 62 4.51 5.09 8.21
N LEU A 63 5.39 4.95 9.21
CA LEU A 63 6.60 5.76 9.41
C LEU A 63 6.31 7.26 9.20
N ASP A 64 6.84 7.84 8.13
CA ASP A 64 6.79 9.27 7.86
C ASP A 64 5.36 9.82 7.74
N MET A 65 4.42 9.03 7.21
CA MET A 65 3.02 9.44 7.15
C MET A 65 2.43 9.56 8.56
N VAL A 66 2.75 8.61 9.44
CA VAL A 66 2.31 8.64 10.84
C VAL A 66 2.96 9.79 11.57
N THR A 67 4.26 10.01 11.38
CA THR A 67 5.00 11.13 11.97
C THR A 67 4.45 12.48 11.51
N GLY A 68 4.12 12.63 10.23
CA GLY A 68 3.51 13.83 9.68
C GLY A 68 2.14 14.12 10.27
N LEU A 69 1.25 13.12 10.29
CA LEU A 69 -0.07 13.23 10.91
C LEU A 69 0.04 13.53 12.42
N TYR A 70 0.96 12.87 13.12
CA TYR A 70 1.20 13.09 14.54
C TYR A 70 1.69 14.51 14.80
N HIS A 71 2.64 15.02 14.00
CA HIS A 71 3.13 16.38 14.13
C HIS A 71 2.02 17.42 13.90
N LEU A 72 1.19 17.21 12.87
CA LEU A 72 0.09 18.11 12.52
C LEU A 72 -1.03 18.13 13.56
N THR A 73 -1.30 17.00 14.21
CA THR A 73 -2.38 16.85 15.20
C THR A 73 -1.93 17.10 16.64
N ARG A 74 -0.63 17.38 16.86
CA ARG A 74 -0.09 17.65 18.20
C ARG A 74 -0.52 19.03 18.69
N HIS A 75 -1.18 19.07 19.84
CA HIS A 75 -1.52 20.31 20.53
C HIS A 75 -0.24 21.06 20.96
N LYS A 76 -0.14 22.34 20.59
CA LYS A 76 0.88 23.26 21.11
C LYS A 76 0.20 24.26 22.04
N GLU A 77 0.71 24.39 23.26
CA GLU A 77 0.21 25.44 24.17
C GLU A 77 0.43 26.82 23.55
N GLY A 78 -0.66 27.59 23.46
CA GLY A 78 -0.65 28.93 22.85
C GLY A 78 -1.03 29.00 21.37
N ASP A 79 -1.31 27.87 20.71
CA ASP A 79 -1.93 27.89 19.38
C ASP A 79 -3.38 28.38 19.47
N ILE A 80 -3.74 29.33 18.61
CA ILE A 80 -5.07 29.95 18.51
C ILE A 80 -6.05 29.15 17.63
N GLY A 81 -5.60 28.03 17.07
CA GLY A 81 -6.30 27.29 16.01
C GLY A 81 -5.85 27.74 14.63
#